data_AF-A0A925NL89-F1
#
_entry.id   AF-A0A925NL89-F1
#
_cell.length_a   1.000
_cell.length_b   1.000
_cell.length_c   1.000
_cell.angle_alpha   90.00
_cell.angle_beta   90.00
_cell.angle_gamma   90.00
#
_symmetry.space_group_name_H-M   'P 1'
#
loop_
_entity.id
_entity.type
_entity.pdbx_description
1 polymer ?
#
loop_
_entity_poly.entity_id
_entity_poly.type
_entity_poly.pdbx_seq_one_letter_code
_entity_poly.pdbx_strand_id
1 'polypeptide(L)'
;MNRPPKRNSSADSGPPEPFGAAGAFKRKLEQKPSGKYGKYIRPSRRTNILVFALLLIFAIIWIGWTVSDVTGEYASSGRDREIVRLSMVRRATNVECKLNWGRGAVMEATVNQIDSAKPLHLTFQTPAEWVKRGKQARFVTLDGKFAGNGMDPMKGSFQENEIHAKLFEGNRVVKVRLLRNSITSLYRQVQSHWPWAEN
;
A
#
# COMPACT_ATOMS: atom_id res chain seq x y z
N MET A 1 -37.64 58.92 30.29
CA MET A 1 -37.64 59.62 28.99
C MET A 1 -36.42 60.52 28.89
N ASN A 2 -36.02 60.89 27.67
CA ASN A 2 -34.64 61.30 27.37
C ASN A 2 -34.37 62.81 27.55
N ARG A 3 -33.07 63.17 27.60
CA ARG A 3 -32.57 64.51 27.25
C ARG A 3 -31.43 64.38 26.20
N PRO A 4 -31.32 65.31 25.22
CA PRO A 4 -30.23 65.41 24.22
C PRO A 4 -29.12 66.37 24.75
N PRO A 5 -28.23 67.05 23.97
CA PRO A 5 -27.86 67.00 22.52
C PRO A 5 -26.33 66.78 22.32
N LYS A 6 -25.63 66.94 21.16
CA LYS A 6 -25.33 68.16 20.35
C LYS A 6 -24.35 67.88 19.17
N ARG A 7 -24.45 68.67 18.08
CA ARG A 7 -23.38 69.12 17.13
C ARG A 7 -22.62 68.01 16.33
N ASN A 8 -21.89 68.23 15.22
CA ASN A 8 -21.59 69.31 14.23
C ASN A 8 -21.08 68.60 12.93
N SER A 9 -20.89 69.15 11.72
CA SER A 9 -21.34 70.38 11.01
C SER A 9 -20.94 70.29 9.50
N SER A 10 -21.16 71.37 8.74
CA SER A 10 -20.54 71.72 7.44
C SER A 10 -18.99 71.59 7.44
N ALA A 11 -18.28 71.22 6.36
CA ALA A 11 -18.36 71.48 4.90
C ALA A 11 -17.57 72.73 4.43
N ASP A 12 -16.75 72.58 3.37
CA ASP A 12 -16.09 73.66 2.62
C ASP A 12 -15.73 73.21 1.17
N SER A 13 -15.02 74.06 0.42
CA SER A 13 -15.12 74.26 -1.04
C SER A 13 -13.85 73.92 -1.86
N GLY A 14 -13.85 74.31 -3.15
CA GLY A 14 -13.05 73.71 -4.23
C GLY A 14 -11.89 74.55 -4.85
N PRO A 15 -11.56 74.33 -6.15
CA PRO A 15 -10.20 74.48 -6.71
C PRO A 15 -9.98 75.79 -7.52
N PRO A 16 -8.74 76.14 -7.97
CA PRO A 16 -8.07 75.55 -9.17
C PRO A 16 -6.53 75.38 -8.94
N GLU A 17 -5.55 75.29 -9.87
CA GLU A 17 -5.39 75.24 -11.36
C GLU A 17 -4.08 74.43 -11.69
N PRO A 18 -3.67 74.17 -12.97
CA PRO A 18 -2.54 73.31 -13.35
C PRO A 18 -1.30 74.04 -13.95
N PHE A 19 -0.45 73.29 -14.69
CA PHE A 19 0.78 73.69 -15.42
C PHE A 19 2.10 73.83 -14.63
N GLY A 20 3.22 73.53 -15.30
CA GLY A 20 4.60 73.63 -14.79
C GLY A 20 5.48 72.44 -15.20
N ALA A 21 6.64 72.67 -15.80
CA ALA A 21 7.49 71.62 -16.39
C ALA A 21 8.99 71.75 -16.02
N ALA A 22 9.78 70.78 -16.49
CA ALA A 22 11.24 70.63 -16.37
C ALA A 22 11.78 70.12 -15.00
N GLY A 23 12.69 69.14 -15.06
CA GLY A 23 13.24 68.45 -13.88
C GLY A 23 13.90 67.11 -14.23
N ALA A 24 14.88 67.10 -15.13
CA ALA A 24 15.46 65.85 -15.64
C ALA A 24 16.47 65.22 -14.67
N PHE A 25 16.15 64.04 -14.12
CA PHE A 25 17.18 63.16 -13.52
C PHE A 25 16.99 61.69 -13.91
N LYS A 26 17.42 61.36 -15.14
CA LYS A 26 17.23 60.06 -15.80
C LYS A 26 18.20 59.00 -15.28
N ARG A 27 18.07 58.59 -14.00
CA ARG A 27 18.80 57.43 -13.45
C ARG A 27 18.37 56.15 -14.15
N LYS A 28 19.12 55.76 -15.19
CA LYS A 28 19.15 54.38 -15.69
C LYS A 28 19.67 53.48 -14.56
N LEU A 29 18.76 52.85 -13.82
CA LEU A 29 19.08 51.58 -13.16
C LEU A 29 19.23 50.54 -14.26
N GLU A 30 20.47 50.16 -14.59
CA GLU A 30 20.72 49.00 -15.43
C GLU A 30 20.35 47.72 -14.67
N GLN A 31 19.07 47.37 -14.68
CA GLN A 31 18.67 45.98 -14.50
C GLN A 31 19.24 45.19 -15.68
N LYS A 32 20.38 44.52 -15.45
CA LYS A 32 20.82 43.40 -16.28
C LYS A 32 20.09 42.15 -15.80
N PRO A 33 19.04 41.65 -16.50
CA PRO A 33 18.43 40.37 -16.17
C PRO A 33 19.35 39.23 -16.63
N SER A 34 20.49 39.05 -15.96
CA SER A 34 21.35 37.86 -16.13
C SER A 34 20.73 36.63 -15.45
N GLY A 35 19.42 36.45 -15.61
CA GLY A 35 18.61 35.36 -15.07
C GLY A 35 18.85 34.07 -15.85
N LYS A 36 20.08 33.54 -15.79
CA LYS A 36 20.51 32.32 -16.49
C LYS A 36 20.03 31.03 -15.81
N TYR A 37 18.94 31.11 -15.05
CA TYR A 37 18.39 30.05 -14.21
C TYR A 37 16.88 29.90 -14.41
N GLY A 38 16.39 28.66 -14.52
CA GLY A 38 14.99 28.34 -14.24
C GLY A 38 13.96 28.75 -15.28
N LYS A 39 14.13 28.36 -16.56
CA LYS A 39 12.94 28.04 -17.40
C LYS A 39 12.28 26.77 -16.86
N TYR A 40 11.64 26.88 -15.69
CA TYR A 40 10.76 25.85 -15.16
C TYR A 40 9.65 25.60 -16.18
N ILE A 41 9.67 24.43 -16.79
CA ILE A 41 8.57 23.95 -17.64
C ILE A 41 7.39 23.77 -16.70
N ARG A 42 6.53 24.78 -16.57
CA ARG A 42 5.24 24.65 -15.88
C ARG A 42 4.44 23.62 -16.67
N PRO A 43 4.22 22.40 -16.17
CA PRO A 43 3.51 21.40 -16.94
C PRO A 43 2.07 21.90 -17.15
N SER A 44 1.58 21.82 -18.39
CA SER A 44 0.23 22.29 -18.67
C SER A 44 -0.78 21.47 -17.88
N ARG A 45 -1.97 22.03 -17.58
CA ARG A 45 -3.03 21.26 -16.90
C ARG A 45 -3.35 19.94 -17.64
N ARG A 46 -3.25 19.94 -18.98
CA ARG A 46 -3.40 18.74 -19.82
C ARG A 46 -2.24 17.74 -19.63
N THR A 47 -1.00 18.22 -19.53
CA THR A 47 0.18 17.40 -19.23
C THR A 47 0.04 16.71 -17.88
N ASN A 48 -0.37 17.44 -16.84
CA ASN A 48 -0.62 16.86 -15.52
C ASN A 48 -1.71 15.78 -15.57
N ILE A 49 -2.85 16.05 -16.22
CA ILE A 49 -3.94 15.08 -16.35
C ILE A 49 -3.47 13.80 -17.07
N LEU A 50 -2.69 13.92 -18.14
CA LEU A 50 -2.12 12.76 -18.85
C LEU A 50 -1.17 11.96 -17.97
N VAL A 51 -0.29 12.62 -17.20
CA VAL A 51 0.62 11.95 -16.26
C VAL A 51 -0.17 11.25 -15.14
N PHE A 52 -1.18 11.89 -14.55
CA PHE A 52 -2.04 11.25 -13.55
C PHE A 52 -2.83 10.06 -14.11
N ALA A 53 -3.35 10.15 -15.34
CA ALA A 53 -4.05 9.05 -15.99
C ALA A 53 -3.12 7.86 -16.26
N LEU A 54 -1.90 8.11 -16.75
CA LEU A 54 -0.89 7.07 -16.93
C LEU A 54 -0.48 6.42 -15.61
N LEU A 55 -0.22 7.21 -14.57
CA LEU A 55 0.10 6.71 -13.23
C LEU A 55 -1.04 5.85 -12.66
N LEU A 56 -2.30 6.24 -12.87
CA LEU A 56 -3.46 5.47 -12.45
C LEU A 56 -3.55 4.12 -13.21
N ILE A 57 -3.32 4.11 -14.52
CA ILE A 57 -3.30 2.88 -15.33
C ILE A 57 -2.17 1.95 -14.88
N PHE A 58 -0.95 2.46 -14.68
CA PHE A 58 0.18 1.68 -14.15
C PHE A 58 -0.10 1.14 -12.75
N ALA A 59 -0.71 1.93 -11.86
CA ALA A 59 -1.11 1.49 -10.53
C ALA A 59 -2.17 0.37 -10.59
N ILE A 60 -3.18 0.48 -11.46
CA ILE A 60 -4.19 -0.57 -11.65
C ILE A 60 -3.57 -1.87 -12.18
N ILE A 61 -2.66 -1.79 -13.16
CA ILE A 61 -1.95 -2.96 -13.69
C ILE A 61 -1.09 -3.62 -12.61
N TRP A 62 -0.36 -2.82 -11.81
CA TRP A 62 0.51 -3.32 -10.74
C TRP A 62 -0.27 -3.92 -9.56
N ILE A 63 -1.40 -3.32 -9.17
CA ILE A 63 -2.33 -3.88 -8.19
C ILE A 63 -2.95 -5.18 -8.74
N GLY A 64 -3.37 -5.19 -10.00
CA GLY A 64 -3.90 -6.40 -10.65
C GLY A 64 -2.89 -7.54 -10.64
N TRP A 65 -1.61 -7.26 -10.93
CA TRP A 65 -0.55 -8.27 -10.93
C TRP A 65 -0.28 -8.81 -9.51
N THR A 66 -0.12 -7.95 -8.50
CA THR A 66 0.09 -8.36 -7.10
C THR A 66 -1.12 -9.09 -6.50
N VAL A 67 -2.35 -8.67 -6.83
CA VAL A 67 -3.58 -9.39 -6.46
C VAL A 67 -3.72 -10.72 -7.23
N SER A 68 -3.20 -10.83 -8.46
CA SER A 68 -3.16 -12.12 -9.17
C SER A 68 -2.10 -13.10 -8.65
N ASP A 69 -1.08 -12.61 -7.93
CA ASP A 69 0.00 -13.44 -7.38
C ASP A 69 -0.55 -14.48 -6.40
N VAL A 70 0.08 -15.65 -6.35
CA VAL A 70 -0.29 -16.76 -5.46
C VAL A 70 0.09 -16.44 -4.00
N THR A 71 1.07 -15.56 -3.79
CA THR A 71 1.52 -15.13 -2.46
C THR A 71 0.53 -14.19 -1.77
N GLY A 72 0.36 -14.34 -0.45
CA GLY A 72 -0.57 -13.56 0.33
C GLY A 72 -0.78 -14.09 1.74
N GLU A 73 -1.72 -13.49 2.47
CA GLU A 73 -2.15 -13.91 3.80
C GLU A 73 -3.45 -14.73 3.69
N TYR A 74 -3.37 -15.99 4.07
CA TYR A 74 -4.46 -16.97 4.00
C TYR A 74 -4.89 -17.40 5.40
N ALA A 75 -6.19 -17.38 5.71
CA ALA A 75 -6.71 -17.67 7.04
C ALA A 75 -7.87 -18.68 7.03
N SER A 76 -7.92 -19.56 8.02
CA SER A 76 -9.00 -20.56 8.17
C SER A 76 -10.37 -19.93 8.41
N SER A 77 -11.34 -20.20 7.55
CA SER A 77 -12.76 -19.86 7.78
C SER A 77 -13.52 -21.07 8.33
N GLY A 78 -13.93 -21.04 9.59
CA GLY A 78 -14.69 -22.14 10.21
C GLY A 78 -15.07 -21.87 11.67
N ARG A 79 -16.03 -22.63 12.21
CA ARG A 79 -16.43 -22.56 13.63
C ARG A 79 -15.51 -23.37 14.56
N ASP A 80 -14.76 -24.33 14.01
CA ASP A 80 -14.03 -25.33 14.80
C ASP A 80 -12.61 -24.90 15.23
N ARG A 81 -12.61 -23.87 16.08
CA ARG A 81 -11.68 -23.62 17.21
C ARG A 81 -10.18 -23.44 16.99
N GLU A 82 -9.57 -23.91 15.89
CA GLU A 82 -8.15 -23.70 15.63
C GLU A 82 -7.93 -22.70 14.49
N ILE A 83 -7.52 -21.48 14.87
CA ILE A 83 -7.11 -20.45 13.91
C ILE A 83 -5.81 -20.91 13.24
N VAL A 84 -5.86 -21.06 11.92
CA VAL A 84 -4.70 -21.27 11.06
C VAL A 84 -4.50 -20.02 10.22
N ARG A 85 -3.26 -19.52 10.19
CA ARG A 85 -2.82 -18.42 9.33
C ARG A 85 -1.55 -18.84 8.59
N LEU A 86 -1.61 -18.76 7.26
CA LEU A 86 -0.51 -19.00 6.36
C LEU A 86 -0.17 -17.68 5.66
N SER A 87 0.97 -17.10 6.01
CA SER A 87 1.56 -15.97 5.28
C SER A 87 2.50 -16.53 4.23
N MET A 88 2.38 -16.10 2.97
CA MET A 88 3.32 -16.41 1.89
C MET A 88 3.76 -15.10 1.24
N VAL A 89 5.07 -14.87 1.17
CA VAL A 89 5.68 -13.60 0.73
C VAL A 89 6.70 -13.88 -0.36
N ARG A 90 6.53 -13.26 -1.54
CA ARG A 90 7.47 -13.38 -2.66
C ARG A 90 8.74 -12.56 -2.39
N ARG A 91 9.90 -13.22 -2.37
CA ARG A 91 11.22 -12.59 -2.53
C ARG A 91 11.71 -12.79 -3.97
N ALA A 92 12.91 -12.29 -4.28
CA ALA A 92 13.45 -12.28 -5.65
C ALA A 92 13.61 -13.68 -6.27
N THR A 93 13.95 -14.70 -5.46
CA THR A 93 14.24 -16.07 -5.92
C THR A 93 13.40 -17.15 -5.25
N ASN A 94 12.73 -16.84 -4.13
CA ASN A 94 12.06 -17.77 -3.24
C ASN A 94 10.72 -17.18 -2.75
N VAL A 95 9.85 -18.02 -2.21
CA VAL A 95 8.69 -17.63 -1.38
C VAL A 95 8.97 -17.99 0.08
N GLU A 96 8.98 -16.98 0.95
CA GLU A 96 8.97 -17.16 2.40
C GLU A 96 7.55 -17.51 2.86
N CYS A 97 7.41 -18.64 3.57
CA CYS A 97 6.13 -19.13 4.06
C CYS A 97 6.16 -19.20 5.59
N LYS A 98 5.19 -18.58 6.26
CA LYS A 98 5.07 -18.59 7.73
C LYS A 98 3.70 -19.13 8.14
N LEU A 99 3.69 -20.24 8.86
CA LEU A 99 2.49 -20.92 9.34
C LEU A 99 2.34 -20.70 10.86
N ASN A 100 1.21 -20.13 11.24
CA ASN A 100 0.76 -20.08 12.64
C ASN A 100 -0.50 -20.95 12.78
N TRP A 101 -0.45 -21.92 13.68
CA TRP A 101 -1.54 -22.87 13.92
C TRP A 101 -1.62 -23.20 15.42
N GLY A 102 -2.80 -22.94 16.00
CA GLY A 102 -3.11 -23.24 17.39
C GLY A 102 -2.45 -22.26 18.37
N ARG A 103 -1.79 -22.80 19.41
CA ARG A 103 -1.07 -22.02 20.44
C ARG A 103 0.46 -22.14 20.35
N GLY A 104 0.97 -22.67 19.25
CA GLY A 104 2.41 -22.89 19.04
C GLY A 104 3.22 -21.62 18.77
N ALA A 105 4.52 -21.78 18.54
CA ALA A 105 5.31 -20.76 17.88
C ALA A 105 4.92 -20.64 16.39
N VAL A 106 5.29 -19.52 15.76
CA VAL A 106 5.28 -19.41 14.30
C VAL A 106 6.31 -20.39 13.73
N MET A 107 5.89 -21.16 12.75
CA MET A 107 6.72 -22.12 12.02
C MET A 107 7.01 -21.56 10.63
N GLU A 108 8.19 -21.82 10.09
CA GLU A 108 8.66 -21.21 8.85
C GLU A 108 9.11 -22.27 7.85
N ALA A 109 8.94 -21.95 6.56
CA ALA A 109 9.38 -22.74 5.42
C ALA A 109 9.79 -21.79 4.29
N THR A 110 10.74 -22.20 3.45
CA THR A 110 11.17 -21.45 2.27
C THR A 110 11.16 -22.39 1.07
N VAL A 111 10.50 -21.98 -0.02
CA VAL A 111 10.44 -22.75 -1.26
C VAL A 111 10.80 -21.88 -2.45
N ASN A 112 11.51 -22.43 -3.43
CA ASN A 112 12.02 -21.64 -4.56
C ASN A 112 10.87 -21.08 -5.42
N GLN A 113 9.83 -21.87 -5.66
CA GLN A 113 8.67 -21.47 -6.46
C GLN A 113 7.39 -22.15 -5.95
N ILE A 114 6.28 -21.41 -5.98
CA ILE A 114 4.93 -21.95 -5.84
C ILE A 114 4.24 -21.83 -7.20
N ASP A 115 3.56 -22.89 -7.61
CA ASP A 115 2.80 -23.01 -8.85
C ASP A 115 1.36 -23.39 -8.50
N SER A 116 0.40 -22.54 -8.86
CA SER A 116 -1.02 -22.73 -8.53
C SER A 116 -1.68 -23.88 -9.30
N ALA A 117 -1.09 -24.36 -10.40
CA ALA A 117 -1.56 -25.52 -11.14
C ALA A 117 -1.12 -26.86 -10.52
N LYS A 118 -0.19 -26.84 -9.55
CA LYS A 118 0.37 -28.04 -8.91
C LYS A 118 -0.18 -28.25 -7.49
N PRO A 119 -0.12 -29.49 -6.95
CA PRO A 119 -0.34 -29.73 -5.53
C PRO A 119 0.65 -28.92 -4.68
N LEU A 120 0.14 -28.30 -3.62
CA LEU A 120 0.93 -27.54 -2.66
C LEU A 120 1.39 -28.50 -1.55
N HIS A 121 2.69 -28.70 -1.42
CA HIS A 121 3.32 -29.48 -0.35
C HIS A 121 4.37 -28.61 0.33
N LEU A 122 4.10 -28.18 1.58
CA LEU A 122 4.98 -27.29 2.34
C LEU A 122 5.26 -27.88 3.73
N THR A 123 6.53 -28.15 4.03
CA THR A 123 6.97 -28.61 5.35
C THR A 123 7.48 -27.43 6.18
N PHE A 124 6.76 -27.08 7.23
CA PHE A 124 7.09 -26.02 8.18
C PHE A 124 7.78 -26.58 9.42
N GLN A 125 8.75 -25.83 9.94
CA GLN A 125 9.45 -26.15 11.19
C GLN A 125 9.49 -24.94 12.13
N THR A 126 9.46 -25.17 13.45
CA THR A 126 9.75 -24.10 14.43
C THR A 126 11.21 -23.62 14.25
N PRO A 127 11.48 -22.33 13.94
CA PRO A 127 12.84 -21.82 13.83
C PRO A 127 13.65 -22.02 15.11
N ALA A 128 14.95 -22.32 14.98
CA ALA A 128 15.83 -22.64 16.11
C ALA A 128 15.90 -21.51 17.17
N GLU A 129 15.66 -20.26 16.80
CA GLU A 129 15.55 -19.15 17.75
C GLU A 129 14.36 -19.29 18.71
N TRP A 130 13.19 -19.71 18.21
CA TRP A 130 12.03 -19.92 19.06
C TRP A 130 12.24 -21.12 19.99
N VAL A 131 12.93 -22.16 19.52
CA VAL A 131 13.32 -23.30 20.36
C VAL A 131 14.29 -22.87 21.47
N LYS A 132 15.31 -22.05 21.15
CA LYS A 132 16.21 -21.43 22.15
C LYS A 132 15.47 -20.54 23.15
N ARG A 133 14.37 -19.90 22.74
CA ARG A 133 13.45 -19.12 23.61
C ARG A 133 12.40 -20.00 24.32
N GLY A 134 12.65 -21.31 24.46
CA GLY A 134 11.80 -22.22 25.23
C GLY A 134 10.46 -22.61 24.56
N LYS A 135 10.30 -22.40 23.26
CA LYS A 135 9.12 -22.91 22.51
C LYS A 135 9.36 -24.34 22.04
N GLN A 136 8.30 -25.13 22.01
CA GLN A 136 8.35 -26.50 21.51
C GLN A 136 8.75 -26.53 20.02
N ALA A 137 9.71 -27.39 19.68
CA ALA A 137 9.99 -27.73 18.29
C ALA A 137 8.80 -28.51 17.71
N ARG A 138 8.24 -27.99 16.60
CA ARG A 138 7.13 -28.59 15.87
C ARG A 138 7.54 -28.74 14.41
N PHE A 139 7.02 -29.78 13.77
CA PHE A 139 7.11 -30.01 12.33
C PHE A 139 5.69 -30.23 11.81
N VAL A 140 5.29 -29.43 10.83
CA VAL A 140 3.93 -29.45 10.28
C VAL A 140 4.01 -29.49 8.76
N THR A 141 3.43 -30.51 8.15
CA THR A 141 3.32 -30.58 6.68
C THR A 141 1.93 -30.11 6.26
N LEU A 142 1.88 -29.20 5.29
CA LEU A 142 0.66 -28.70 4.65
C LEU A 142 0.58 -29.29 3.25
N ASP A 143 -0.36 -30.22 3.06
CA ASP A 143 -0.68 -30.82 1.76
C ASP A 143 -2.02 -30.28 1.26
N GLY A 144 -2.05 -29.68 0.08
CA GLY A 144 -3.28 -29.15 -0.47
C GLY A 144 -3.22 -28.81 -1.95
N LYS A 145 -4.18 -28.01 -2.37
CA LYS A 145 -4.19 -27.35 -3.68
C LYS A 145 -4.87 -25.99 -3.58
N PHE A 146 -4.52 -25.11 -4.50
CA PHE A 146 -5.27 -23.89 -4.72
C PHE A 146 -6.66 -24.23 -5.32
N ALA A 147 -7.66 -23.43 -4.95
CA ALA A 147 -9.03 -23.53 -5.42
C ALA A 147 -9.57 -22.11 -5.66
N GLY A 148 -10.28 -21.92 -6.77
CA GLY A 148 -10.61 -20.59 -7.31
C GLY A 148 -9.68 -20.22 -8.47
N ASN A 149 -10.24 -19.54 -9.48
CA ASN A 149 -9.54 -19.25 -10.74
C ASN A 149 -8.83 -17.88 -10.72
N GLY A 150 -8.34 -17.45 -9.55
CA GLY A 150 -7.87 -16.08 -9.36
C GLY A 150 -8.99 -15.04 -9.41
N MET A 151 -8.58 -13.77 -9.38
CA MET A 151 -9.45 -12.67 -9.76
C MET A 151 -9.64 -12.69 -11.28
N ASP A 152 -10.83 -13.11 -11.75
CA ASP A 152 -11.23 -12.96 -13.15
C ASP A 152 -11.85 -11.57 -13.35
N PRO A 153 -11.13 -10.60 -13.94
CA PRO A 153 -11.63 -9.23 -14.07
C PRO A 153 -12.77 -9.09 -15.08
N MET A 154 -13.01 -10.09 -15.93
CA MET A 154 -14.10 -10.06 -16.91
C MET A 154 -15.42 -10.62 -16.36
N LYS A 155 -15.38 -11.50 -15.35
CA LYS A 155 -16.60 -12.08 -14.75
C LYS A 155 -17.21 -11.24 -13.63
N GLY A 156 -16.52 -10.21 -13.13
CA GLY A 156 -16.99 -9.33 -12.05
C GLY A 156 -17.15 -9.98 -10.67
N SER A 157 -17.00 -11.31 -10.58
CA SER A 157 -17.02 -12.06 -9.32
C SER A 157 -15.66 -12.01 -8.64
N PHE A 158 -15.61 -11.42 -7.44
CA PHE A 158 -14.52 -11.64 -6.49
C PHE A 158 -14.57 -13.11 -6.01
N GLN A 159 -13.97 -14.03 -6.76
CA GLN A 159 -13.59 -15.33 -6.23
C GLN A 159 -12.31 -15.14 -5.43
N GLU A 160 -12.41 -15.18 -4.10
CA GLU A 160 -11.23 -15.17 -3.25
C GLU A 160 -10.38 -16.41 -3.53
N ASN A 161 -9.06 -16.25 -3.59
CA ASN A 161 -8.17 -17.42 -3.72
C ASN A 161 -8.27 -18.27 -2.46
N GLU A 162 -8.56 -19.55 -2.62
CA GLU A 162 -8.66 -20.49 -1.51
C GLU A 162 -7.55 -21.54 -1.57
N ILE A 163 -7.21 -22.09 -0.41
CA ILE A 163 -6.37 -23.28 -0.30
C ILE A 163 -7.16 -24.35 0.45
N HIS A 164 -7.41 -25.47 -0.22
CA HIS A 164 -8.00 -26.66 0.41
C HIS A 164 -6.85 -27.60 0.78
N ALA A 165 -6.57 -27.72 2.07
CA ALA A 165 -5.39 -28.42 2.58
C ALA A 165 -5.67 -29.33 3.77
N LYS A 166 -4.67 -30.15 4.10
CA LYS A 166 -4.54 -30.96 5.30
C LYS A 166 -3.26 -30.54 6.00
N LEU A 167 -3.35 -30.26 7.30
CA LEU A 167 -2.18 -30.11 8.16
C LEU A 167 -1.89 -31.45 8.85
N PHE A 168 -0.63 -31.87 8.81
CA PHE A 168 -0.13 -33.08 9.44
C PHE A 168 0.88 -32.71 10.53
N GLU A 169 0.65 -33.15 11.77
CA GLU A 169 1.59 -33.05 12.89
C GLU A 169 1.67 -34.39 13.61
N GLY A 170 2.71 -35.18 13.29
CA GLY A 170 2.78 -36.59 13.69
C GLY A 170 1.52 -37.33 13.23
N ASN A 171 0.79 -37.93 14.19
CA ASN A 171 -0.44 -38.67 13.90
C ASN A 171 -1.71 -37.78 13.83
N ARG A 172 -1.60 -36.45 14.02
CA ARG A 172 -2.76 -35.53 13.91
C ARG A 172 -2.92 -35.05 12.47
N VAL A 173 -4.15 -35.14 11.96
CA VAL A 173 -4.52 -34.64 10.63
C VAL A 173 -5.71 -33.69 10.75
N VAL A 174 -5.55 -32.43 10.35
CA VAL A 174 -6.61 -31.42 10.37
C VAL A 174 -6.88 -30.94 8.95
N LYS A 175 -8.13 -31.07 8.48
CA LYS A 175 -8.57 -30.52 7.18
C LYS A 175 -8.87 -29.04 7.35
N VAL A 176 -8.31 -28.19 6.48
CA VAL A 176 -8.45 -26.74 6.54
C VAL A 176 -8.83 -26.16 5.18
N ARG A 177 -9.70 -25.15 5.20
CA ARG A 177 -10.02 -24.27 4.07
C ARG A 177 -9.52 -22.88 4.44
N LEU A 178 -8.46 -22.42 3.78
CA LEU A 178 -7.85 -21.12 4.02
C LEU A 178 -8.31 -20.15 2.93
N LEU A 179 -8.94 -19.04 3.30
CA LEU A 179 -9.33 -17.96 2.37
C LEU A 179 -8.25 -16.88 2.35
N ARG A 180 -7.91 -16.35 1.17
CA ARG A 180 -6.94 -15.26 1.03
C ARG A 180 -7.56 -13.92 1.38
N ASN A 181 -7.04 -13.25 2.41
CA ASN A 181 -7.34 -11.84 2.62
C ASN A 181 -6.51 -10.99 1.64
N SER A 182 -7.13 -10.58 0.54
CA SER A 182 -6.46 -9.81 -0.53
C SER A 182 -5.89 -8.47 -0.04
N ILE A 183 -6.55 -7.81 0.92
CA ILE A 183 -6.09 -6.51 1.47
C ILE A 183 -4.84 -6.71 2.33
N THR A 184 -4.85 -7.68 3.24
CA THR A 184 -3.67 -7.99 4.07
C THR A 184 -2.53 -8.57 3.24
N SER A 185 -2.84 -9.31 2.17
CA SER A 185 -1.86 -9.80 1.18
C SER A 185 -1.11 -8.64 0.51
N LEU A 186 -1.84 -7.65 -0.02
CA LEU A 186 -1.24 -6.48 -0.67
C LEU A 186 -0.42 -5.66 0.32
N TYR A 187 -0.94 -5.40 1.52
CA TYR A 187 -0.21 -4.70 2.58
C TYR A 187 1.11 -5.40 2.94
N ARG A 188 1.09 -6.73 3.09
CA ARG A 188 2.29 -7.53 3.36
C ARG A 188 3.30 -7.49 2.22
N GLN A 189 2.85 -7.60 0.98
CA GLN A 189 3.73 -7.57 -0.18
C GLN A 189 4.41 -6.20 -0.29
N VAL A 190 3.66 -5.10 -0.10
CA VAL A 190 4.22 -3.74 0.02
C VAL A 190 5.23 -3.66 1.18
N GLN A 191 4.89 -4.12 2.38
CA GLN A 191 5.80 -4.10 3.53
C GLN A 191 7.11 -4.85 3.24
N SER A 192 7.04 -6.04 2.65
CA SER A 192 8.22 -6.88 2.34
C SER A 192 9.17 -6.30 1.27
N HIS A 193 8.75 -5.23 0.59
CA HIS A 193 9.55 -4.50 -0.38
C HIS A 193 9.91 -3.07 0.09
N TRP A 194 9.48 -2.66 1.30
CA TRP A 194 9.79 -1.36 1.90
C TRP A 194 10.86 -1.54 3.01
N PRO A 195 12.17 -1.32 2.73
CA PRO A 195 13.28 -1.75 3.63
C PRO A 195 13.35 -1.05 5.00
N TRP A 196 12.49 -0.04 5.20
CA TRP A 196 12.34 0.78 6.41
C TRP A 196 11.11 0.39 7.25
N ALA A 197 10.33 -0.62 6.84
CA ALA A 197 9.07 -1.04 7.48
C ALA A 197 9.21 -2.29 8.38
N GLU A 198 10.44 -2.63 8.77
CA GLU A 198 10.79 -3.73 9.69
C GLU A 198 11.50 -3.23 10.98
N ASN A 199 11.46 -1.91 11.24
CA ASN A 199 11.88 -1.26 12.51
C ASN A 199 10.67 -1.03 13.44
#